data_AF-A0A662UAN1-F1
#
_entry.id   AF-A0A662UAN1-F1
#
_cell.length_a   1.000
_cell.length_b   1.000
_cell.length_c   1.000
_cell.angle_alpha   90.00
_cell.angle_beta   90.00
_cell.angle_gamma   90.00
#
_symmetry.space_group_name_H-M   'P 1'
#
loop_
_entity.id
_entity.type
_entity.pdbx_description
1 polymer ?
#
loop_
_entity_poly.entity_id
_entity_poly.type
_entity_poly.pdbx_seq_one_letter_code
_entity_poly.pdbx_strand_id
1 'polypeptide(L)'
;MSLASIISSGLKTQKLPVIFEEIADFLGAKDVTEAMSRYLRLQILKATVGEKWLRDVFSVFENPDLLVSLPKPKALPYHPKHISEIFFATLQKTIESSAYLGEEIGSECISEMLSEGLSSALESNYNASLQTILNVWKGSLPPDLSVAQALGMRLDRVETKYATSILAPTSALPYTILEALIQGSYNRLSQLYTPLDQNVISTIQIKNTYLTAHLTALGEYITSVINDLIFDVQYFTERLENYVNTALTVILERLTARLDDLEAVESRHNTTDPTTGAPLLDDETYASMLAEIYADVQALQNTFNQIKTEVDNLISDYFSNLDNVLNDCVTLVINYLNLYESNINTLINNEVSAINGLTIPSDIKSKIAEIYERIRAYRGCGFDYS
;
A
#
# COMPACT_ATOMS: atom_id res chain seq x y z
N MET A 1 4.37 63.97 -15.13
CA MET A 1 4.21 64.87 -16.29
C MET A 1 4.55 64.04 -17.53
N SER A 2 3.58 63.76 -18.40
CA SER A 2 3.71 62.71 -19.42
C SER A 2 4.47 63.22 -20.66
N LEU A 3 5.19 62.32 -21.34
CA LEU A 3 5.92 62.59 -22.58
C LEU A 3 5.06 63.31 -23.64
N ALA A 4 3.75 63.04 -23.63
CA ALA A 4 2.77 63.69 -24.50
C ALA A 4 2.62 65.21 -24.25
N SER A 5 2.80 65.69 -23.00
CA SER A 5 2.71 67.13 -22.71
C SER A 5 3.95 67.89 -23.21
N ILE A 6 5.12 67.25 -23.24
CA ILE A 6 6.37 67.82 -23.77
C ILE A 6 6.32 67.88 -25.31
N ILE A 7 5.80 66.83 -25.95
CA ILE A 7 5.63 66.79 -27.42
C ILE A 7 4.59 67.81 -27.88
N SER A 8 3.50 67.98 -27.12
CA SER A 8 2.46 68.96 -27.47
C SER A 8 2.89 70.42 -27.29
N SER A 9 3.80 70.71 -26.34
CA SER A 9 4.33 72.07 -26.15
C SER A 9 5.42 72.40 -27.16
N GLY A 10 6.24 71.43 -27.56
CA GLY A 10 7.25 71.58 -28.62
C GLY A 10 6.65 71.84 -30.00
N LEU A 11 5.46 71.32 -30.31
CA LEU A 11 4.77 71.55 -31.59
C LEU A 11 4.17 72.96 -31.74
N LYS A 12 4.14 73.79 -30.68
CA LYS A 12 3.62 75.18 -30.72
C LYS A 12 4.70 76.27 -30.70
N THR A 13 5.97 75.91 -30.59
CA THR A 13 7.08 76.86 -30.63
C THR A 13 8.12 76.38 -31.64
N GLN A 14 8.53 77.26 -32.55
CA GLN A 14 9.50 77.04 -33.62
C GLN A 14 10.89 76.58 -33.10
N LYS A 15 11.00 75.32 -32.65
CA LYS A 15 12.26 74.65 -32.31
C LYS A 15 12.26 73.17 -32.70
N LEU A 16 11.62 72.83 -33.82
CA LEU A 16 11.86 71.54 -34.50
C LEU A 16 13.33 71.31 -34.89
N PRO A 17 14.14 72.32 -35.30
CA PRO A 17 15.50 72.04 -35.77
C PRO A 17 16.44 71.44 -34.71
N VAL A 18 16.28 71.83 -33.44
CA VAL A 18 17.26 71.50 -32.37
C VAL A 18 17.15 70.07 -31.87
N ILE A 19 15.93 69.52 -31.79
CA ILE A 19 15.71 68.11 -31.42
C ILE A 19 16.13 67.18 -32.58
N PHE A 20 16.02 67.67 -33.82
CA PHE A 20 16.41 66.91 -35.01
C PHE A 20 17.94 66.87 -35.20
N GLU A 21 18.66 67.95 -34.89
CA GLU A 21 20.13 67.94 -34.88
C GLU A 21 20.69 66.97 -33.84
N GLU A 22 20.16 66.97 -32.61
CA GLU A 22 20.64 66.06 -31.55
C GLU A 22 20.34 64.57 -31.82
N ILE A 23 19.23 64.25 -32.48
CA ILE A 23 18.89 62.86 -32.85
C ILE A 23 19.62 62.42 -34.12
N ALA A 24 19.84 63.32 -35.08
CA ALA A 24 20.62 63.05 -36.29
C ALA A 24 22.11 62.86 -35.99
N ASP A 25 22.66 63.57 -35.01
CA ASP A 25 24.04 63.39 -34.53
C ASP A 25 24.22 62.10 -33.72
N PHE A 26 23.18 61.61 -33.04
CA PHE A 26 23.28 60.40 -32.20
C PHE A 26 23.18 59.08 -32.98
N LEU A 27 22.48 59.05 -34.12
CA LEU A 27 22.19 57.82 -34.88
C LEU A 27 22.70 57.82 -36.32
N GLY A 28 23.41 58.86 -36.74
CA GLY A 28 23.86 59.02 -38.13
C GLY A 28 22.72 59.52 -39.01
N ALA A 29 22.91 60.69 -39.63
CA ALA A 29 21.89 61.36 -40.44
C ALA A 29 21.30 60.48 -41.56
N LYS A 30 22.07 59.51 -42.09
CA LYS A 30 21.60 58.57 -43.12
C LYS A 30 20.52 57.63 -42.58
N ASP A 31 20.73 57.05 -41.39
CA ASP A 31 19.85 56.04 -40.82
C ASP A 31 18.53 56.64 -40.32
N VAL A 32 18.58 57.87 -39.79
CA VAL A 32 17.37 58.62 -39.39
C VAL A 32 16.52 58.98 -40.60
N THR A 33 17.15 59.35 -41.72
CA THR A 33 16.42 59.72 -42.96
C THR A 33 15.76 58.51 -43.59
N GLU A 34 16.44 57.35 -43.61
CA GLU A 34 15.88 56.09 -44.10
C GLU A 34 14.76 55.57 -43.19
N ALA A 35 14.93 55.59 -41.86
CA ALA A 35 13.90 55.21 -40.91
C ALA A 35 12.65 56.11 -40.98
N MET A 36 12.84 57.42 -41.16
CA MET A 36 11.75 58.37 -41.31
C MET A 36 11.00 58.19 -42.64
N SER A 37 11.71 57.88 -43.72
CA SER A 37 11.12 57.50 -45.01
C SER A 37 10.26 56.24 -44.90
N ARG A 38 10.76 55.20 -44.20
CA ARG A 38 10.00 53.97 -43.94
C ARG A 38 8.76 54.21 -43.09
N TYR A 39 8.88 55.02 -42.04
CA TYR A 39 7.76 55.40 -41.19
C TYR A 39 6.70 56.21 -41.96
N LEU A 40 7.12 57.15 -42.81
CA LEU A 40 6.22 57.90 -43.68
C LEU A 40 5.49 56.99 -44.67
N ARG A 41 6.19 56.03 -45.29
CA ARG A 41 5.58 55.02 -46.17
C ARG A 41 4.55 54.18 -45.42
N LEU A 42 4.84 53.74 -44.20
CA LEU A 42 3.91 53.00 -43.36
C LEU A 42 2.67 53.82 -42.99
N GLN A 43 2.83 55.11 -42.66
CA GLN A 43 1.70 56.00 -42.35
C GLN A 43 0.86 56.32 -43.59
N ILE A 44 1.49 56.48 -44.77
CA ILE A 44 0.80 56.65 -46.05
C ILE A 44 0.01 55.39 -46.40
N LEU A 45 0.59 54.20 -46.20
CA LEU A 45 -0.09 52.91 -46.42
C LEU A 45 -1.28 52.73 -45.46
N LYS A 46 -1.08 53.05 -44.17
CA LYS A 46 -2.15 53.05 -43.17
C LYS A 46 -3.29 54.01 -43.53
N ALA A 47 -2.98 55.16 -44.13
CA ALA A 47 -3.96 56.14 -44.56
C ALA A 47 -4.67 55.78 -45.88
N THR A 48 -4.00 55.07 -46.79
CA THR A 48 -4.53 54.74 -48.13
C THR A 48 -5.28 53.41 -48.20
N VAL A 49 -4.82 52.37 -47.49
CA VAL A 49 -5.41 51.03 -47.54
C VAL A 49 -6.04 50.60 -46.19
N GLY A 50 -5.74 51.33 -45.11
CA GLY A 50 -6.30 51.08 -43.77
C GLY A 50 -5.77 49.79 -43.12
N GLU A 51 -6.29 49.47 -41.92
CA GLU A 51 -6.04 48.17 -41.25
C GLU A 51 -6.57 46.97 -42.04
N LYS A 52 -7.42 47.22 -43.04
CA LYS A 52 -8.05 46.21 -43.87
C LYS A 52 -7.00 45.37 -44.63
N TRP A 53 -5.94 46.00 -45.14
CA TRP A 53 -4.88 45.28 -45.85
C TRP A 53 -4.14 44.29 -44.94
N LEU A 54 -3.81 44.68 -43.71
CA LEU A 54 -3.15 43.80 -42.75
C LEU A 54 -4.11 42.68 -42.28
N ARG A 55 -5.40 42.97 -42.14
CA ARG A 55 -6.44 41.96 -41.84
C ARG A 55 -6.63 40.96 -42.99
N ASP A 56 -6.55 41.42 -44.24
CA ASP A 56 -6.62 40.55 -45.42
C ASP A 56 -5.44 39.57 -45.48
N VAL A 57 -4.26 39.93 -44.95
CA VAL A 57 -3.12 38.98 -44.79
C VAL A 57 -3.49 37.83 -43.85
N PHE A 58 -4.17 38.12 -42.73
CA PHE A 58 -4.63 37.08 -41.80
C PHE A 58 -5.86 36.31 -42.30
N SER A 59 -6.65 36.90 -43.19
CA SER A 59 -7.81 36.24 -43.82
C SER A 59 -7.45 35.04 -44.70
N VAL A 60 -6.18 34.94 -45.12
CA VAL A 60 -5.64 33.78 -45.83
C VAL A 60 -5.61 32.56 -44.92
N PHE A 61 -5.36 32.72 -43.62
CA PHE A 61 -5.28 31.63 -42.66
C PHE A 61 -6.66 31.31 -42.08
N GLU A 62 -7.38 32.32 -41.61
CA GLU A 62 -8.72 32.15 -41.06
C GLU A 62 -9.47 33.48 -41.19
N ASN A 63 -10.76 33.46 -41.50
CA ASN A 63 -11.51 34.70 -41.69
C ASN A 63 -11.59 35.48 -40.36
N PRO A 64 -10.89 36.63 -40.23
CA PRO A 64 -10.77 37.35 -38.96
C PRO A 64 -12.12 37.93 -38.50
N ASP A 65 -13.03 38.22 -39.42
CA ASP A 65 -14.37 38.72 -39.09
C ASP A 65 -15.26 37.61 -38.50
N LEU A 66 -15.02 36.34 -38.89
CA LEU A 66 -15.66 35.16 -38.28
C LEU A 66 -15.12 34.87 -36.87
N LEU A 67 -13.83 35.09 -36.64
CA LEU A 67 -13.17 34.94 -35.33
C LEU A 67 -13.67 35.94 -34.28
N VAL A 68 -14.02 37.16 -34.71
CA VAL A 68 -14.54 38.22 -33.83
C VAL A 68 -16.05 38.09 -33.60
N SER A 69 -16.80 37.55 -34.56
CA SER A 69 -18.27 37.44 -34.49
C SER A 69 -18.78 36.16 -33.81
N LEU A 70 -17.95 35.12 -33.70
CA LEU A 70 -18.32 33.85 -33.05
C LEU A 70 -17.58 33.68 -31.72
N PRO A 71 -18.29 33.46 -30.59
CA PRO A 71 -17.67 33.29 -29.28
C PRO A 71 -16.81 32.02 -29.15
N LYS A 72 -16.97 31.05 -30.07
CA LYS A 72 -16.16 29.82 -30.22
C LYS A 72 -16.13 29.40 -31.70
N PRO A 73 -15.11 29.79 -32.47
CA PRO A 73 -14.94 29.33 -33.85
C PRO A 73 -14.76 27.81 -33.87
N LYS A 74 -15.38 27.13 -34.84
CA LYS A 74 -15.17 25.69 -35.02
C LYS A 74 -13.82 25.45 -35.67
N ALA A 75 -12.98 24.59 -35.09
CA ALA A 75 -11.77 24.11 -35.73
C ALA A 75 -12.15 23.32 -36.99
N LEU A 76 -11.95 23.92 -38.16
CA LEU A 76 -12.21 23.27 -39.45
C LEU A 76 -10.90 22.68 -39.97
N PRO A 77 -10.81 21.35 -40.19
CA PRO A 77 -9.65 20.76 -40.82
C PRO A 77 -9.53 21.26 -42.26
N TYR A 78 -8.31 21.64 -42.66
CA TYR A 78 -8.05 22.10 -44.03
C TYR A 78 -8.04 20.92 -45.00
N HIS A 79 -8.86 21.02 -46.06
CA HIS A 79 -8.75 20.12 -47.19
C HIS A 79 -7.42 20.39 -47.94
N PRO A 80 -6.71 19.37 -48.47
CA PRO A 80 -5.43 19.56 -49.17
C PRO A 80 -5.44 20.63 -50.28
N LYS A 81 -6.59 20.79 -50.96
CA LYS A 81 -6.80 21.87 -51.94
C LYS A 81 -6.73 23.28 -51.33
N HIS A 82 -7.36 23.49 -50.18
CA HIS A 82 -7.33 24.78 -49.49
C HIS A 82 -5.92 25.15 -49.03
N ILE A 83 -5.07 24.16 -48.77
CA ILE A 83 -3.67 24.39 -48.38
C ILE A 83 -2.85 24.96 -49.55
N SER A 84 -3.06 24.46 -50.77
CA SER A 84 -2.43 25.06 -51.97
C SER A 84 -2.93 26.49 -52.21
N GLU A 85 -4.20 26.77 -51.96
CA GLU A 85 -4.79 28.11 -52.10
C GLU A 85 -4.19 29.07 -51.06
N ILE A 86 -4.00 28.64 -49.81
CA ILE A 86 -3.31 29.37 -48.75
C ILE A 86 -1.87 29.69 -49.16
N PHE A 87 -1.15 28.72 -49.71
CA PHE A 87 0.23 28.90 -50.13
C PHE A 87 0.36 29.99 -51.22
N PHE A 88 -0.48 29.93 -52.26
CA PHE A 88 -0.46 30.94 -53.33
C PHE A 88 -0.94 32.32 -52.86
N ALA A 89 -1.96 32.38 -52.01
CA ALA A 89 -2.47 33.64 -51.47
C ALA A 89 -1.44 34.34 -50.56
N THR A 90 -0.70 33.59 -49.73
CA THR A 90 0.37 34.14 -48.91
C THR A 90 1.51 34.69 -49.76
N LEU A 91 1.95 33.95 -50.79
CA LEU A 91 2.96 34.44 -51.74
C LEU A 91 2.53 35.74 -52.42
N GLN A 92 1.28 35.82 -52.86
CA GLN A 92 0.73 37.04 -53.47
C GLN A 92 0.76 38.22 -52.49
N LYS A 93 0.37 38.02 -51.23
CA LYS A 93 0.37 39.08 -50.22
C LYS A 93 1.76 39.55 -49.82
N THR A 94 2.76 38.65 -49.81
CA THR A 94 4.16 39.03 -49.62
C THR A 94 4.68 39.89 -50.78
N ILE A 95 4.32 39.56 -52.03
CA ILE A 95 4.68 40.36 -53.21
C ILE A 95 4.03 41.75 -53.14
N GLU A 96 2.75 41.83 -52.78
CA GLU A 96 2.05 43.11 -52.59
C GLU A 96 2.71 43.94 -51.47
N SER A 97 3.07 43.30 -50.34
CA SER A 97 3.75 43.94 -49.20
C SER A 97 5.10 44.56 -49.58
N SER A 98 5.92 43.79 -50.29
CA SER A 98 7.23 44.24 -50.77
C SER A 98 7.12 45.42 -51.74
N ALA A 99 6.10 45.41 -52.62
CA ALA A 99 5.86 46.50 -53.56
C ALA A 99 5.48 47.83 -52.87
N TYR A 100 4.75 47.78 -51.75
CA TYR A 100 4.28 49.00 -51.08
C TYR A 100 5.21 49.52 -49.97
N LEU A 101 5.80 48.63 -49.19
CA LEU A 101 6.56 48.99 -47.99
C LEU A 101 8.08 49.03 -48.24
N GLY A 102 8.50 48.61 -49.44
CA GLY A 102 9.91 48.45 -49.79
C GLY A 102 10.42 47.07 -49.40
N GLU A 103 11.52 46.67 -50.05
CA GLU A 103 12.10 45.33 -49.96
C GLU A 103 12.42 44.93 -48.51
N GLU A 104 12.95 45.84 -47.69
CA GLU A 104 13.36 45.52 -46.31
C GLU A 104 12.16 45.19 -45.39
N ILE A 105 11.10 46.00 -45.38
CA ILE A 105 9.95 45.74 -44.48
C ILE A 105 9.05 44.61 -45.03
N GLY A 106 8.86 44.57 -46.35
CA GLY A 106 8.01 43.56 -46.98
C GLY A 106 8.68 42.18 -47.08
N SER A 107 9.98 42.14 -47.39
CA SER A 107 10.74 40.90 -47.59
C SER A 107 11.45 40.39 -46.34
N GLU A 108 11.85 41.23 -45.38
CA GLU A 108 12.44 40.73 -44.13
C GLU A 108 11.35 40.56 -43.09
N CYS A 109 10.72 41.63 -42.62
CA CYS A 109 9.81 41.52 -41.47
C CYS A 109 8.53 40.70 -41.74
N ILE A 110 7.79 41.00 -42.83
CA ILE A 110 6.50 40.33 -43.09
C ILE A 110 6.69 38.96 -43.74
N SER A 111 7.63 38.83 -44.68
CA SER A 111 7.91 37.54 -45.32
C SER A 111 8.51 36.53 -44.32
N GLU A 112 9.42 36.94 -43.44
CA GLU A 112 10.02 36.04 -42.45
C GLU A 112 9.01 35.62 -41.38
N MET A 113 8.21 36.56 -40.84
CA MET A 113 7.14 36.21 -39.89
C MET A 113 6.08 35.27 -40.49
N LEU A 114 5.66 35.53 -41.74
CA LEU A 114 4.70 34.66 -42.42
C LEU A 114 5.32 33.32 -42.81
N SER A 115 6.57 33.31 -43.28
CA SER A 115 7.27 32.09 -43.68
C SER A 115 7.59 31.20 -42.48
N GLU A 116 8.06 31.74 -41.37
CA GLU A 116 8.36 30.98 -40.15
C GLU A 116 7.08 30.49 -39.46
N GLY A 117 6.07 31.37 -39.34
CA GLY A 117 4.76 31.00 -38.78
C GLY A 117 4.03 29.94 -39.63
N LEU A 118 4.06 30.08 -40.96
CA LEU A 118 3.52 29.08 -41.88
C LEU A 118 4.35 27.80 -41.84
N SER A 119 5.68 27.87 -41.78
CA SER A 119 6.56 26.70 -41.69
C SER A 119 6.30 25.89 -40.43
N SER A 120 6.23 26.54 -39.26
CA SER A 120 5.92 25.88 -37.99
C SER A 120 4.51 25.28 -37.97
N ALA A 121 3.53 25.99 -38.54
CA ALA A 121 2.16 25.50 -38.67
C ALA A 121 2.06 24.30 -39.63
N LEU A 122 2.80 24.32 -40.74
CA LEU A 122 2.90 23.22 -41.69
C LEU A 122 3.64 22.03 -41.06
N GLU A 123 4.71 22.25 -40.31
CA GLU A 123 5.43 21.19 -39.62
C GLU A 123 4.56 20.50 -38.56
N SER A 124 3.97 21.29 -37.67
CA SER A 124 3.24 20.77 -36.50
C SER A 124 1.88 20.19 -36.84
N ASN A 125 1.15 20.76 -37.80
CA ASN A 125 -0.19 20.31 -38.13
C ASN A 125 -0.24 19.44 -39.38
N TYR A 126 0.52 19.78 -40.43
CA TYR A 126 0.40 19.12 -41.72
C TYR A 126 1.39 17.95 -41.86
N ASN A 127 2.68 18.18 -41.60
CA ASN A 127 3.69 17.13 -41.67
C ASN A 127 3.42 16.05 -40.61
N ALA A 128 3.08 16.44 -39.37
CA ALA A 128 2.71 15.50 -38.32
C ALA A 128 1.44 14.68 -38.66
N SER A 129 0.41 15.31 -39.26
CA SER A 129 -0.81 14.60 -39.67
C SER A 129 -0.56 13.65 -40.84
N LEU A 130 0.18 14.09 -41.85
CA LEU A 130 0.58 13.25 -42.98
C LEU A 130 1.43 12.07 -42.50
N GLN A 131 2.40 12.31 -41.62
CA GLN A 131 3.22 11.28 -41.02
C GLN A 131 2.36 10.28 -40.23
N THR A 132 1.40 10.74 -39.44
CA THR A 132 0.47 9.89 -38.69
C THR A 132 -0.37 9.02 -39.63
N ILE A 133 -0.99 9.61 -40.66
CA ILE A 133 -1.78 8.89 -41.66
C ILE A 133 -0.91 7.87 -42.39
N LEU A 134 0.24 8.28 -42.91
CA LEU A 134 1.15 7.40 -43.64
C LEU A 134 1.72 6.29 -42.75
N ASN A 135 1.93 6.51 -41.46
CA ASN A 135 2.36 5.47 -40.54
C ASN A 135 1.27 4.47 -40.19
N VAL A 136 0.02 4.92 -40.04
CA VAL A 136 -1.12 4.03 -39.83
C VAL A 136 -1.33 3.13 -41.05
N TRP A 137 -1.19 3.67 -42.26
CA TRP A 137 -1.53 3.00 -43.52
C TRP A 137 -0.36 2.27 -44.20
N LYS A 138 0.83 2.88 -44.24
CA LYS A 138 2.02 2.36 -44.95
C LYS A 138 3.16 1.95 -44.02
N GLY A 139 3.10 2.29 -42.73
CA GLY A 139 4.12 1.91 -41.77
C GLY A 139 5.50 2.53 -42.08
N SER A 140 5.56 3.83 -42.33
CA SER A 140 6.77 4.47 -42.88
C SER A 140 7.86 4.86 -41.87
N LEU A 141 7.61 4.81 -40.56
CA LEU A 141 8.62 5.15 -39.53
C LEU A 141 9.28 3.91 -38.92
N PRO A 142 10.57 4.02 -38.52
CA PRO A 142 11.17 3.05 -37.62
C PRO A 142 10.31 2.94 -36.34
N PRO A 143 10.15 1.72 -35.80
CA PRO A 143 9.25 1.47 -34.69
C PRO A 143 9.70 2.20 -33.42
N ASP A 144 8.98 3.22 -32.98
CA ASP A 144 9.18 3.79 -31.64
C ASP A 144 8.46 2.93 -30.59
N LEU A 145 9.05 1.78 -30.29
CA LEU A 145 8.46 0.79 -29.37
C LEU A 145 8.37 1.28 -27.93
N SER A 146 9.04 2.39 -27.59
CA SER A 146 9.00 2.96 -26.24
C SER A 146 7.59 3.41 -25.85
N VAL A 147 6.83 3.96 -26.81
CA VAL A 147 5.43 4.35 -26.61
C VAL A 147 4.55 3.14 -26.37
N ALA A 148 4.79 2.04 -27.10
CA ALA A 148 4.05 0.79 -26.93
C ALA A 148 4.32 0.14 -25.56
N GLN A 149 5.59 0.13 -25.13
CA GLN A 149 5.98 -0.37 -23.82
C GLN A 149 5.40 0.49 -22.68
N ALA A 150 5.49 1.82 -22.78
CA ALA A 150 4.93 2.74 -21.80
C ALA A 150 3.39 2.63 -21.70
N LEU A 151 2.72 2.38 -22.82
CA LEU A 151 1.28 2.14 -22.84
C LEU A 151 0.92 0.78 -22.23
N GLY A 152 1.71 -0.26 -22.48
CA GLY A 152 1.58 -1.57 -21.86
C GLY A 152 1.64 -1.50 -20.33
N MET A 153 2.50 -0.63 -19.80
CA MET A 153 2.62 -0.41 -18.35
C MET A 153 1.35 0.15 -17.67
N ARG A 154 0.40 0.68 -18.43
CA ARG A 154 -0.84 1.29 -17.92
C ARG A 154 -2.09 0.75 -18.58
N LEU A 155 -1.99 -0.39 -19.25
CA LEU A 155 -3.07 -0.94 -20.08
C LEU A 155 -4.32 -1.33 -19.27
N ASP A 156 -4.14 -1.65 -18.00
CA ASP A 156 -5.22 -1.89 -17.03
C ASP A 156 -6.15 -0.66 -16.90
N ARG A 157 -5.61 0.56 -17.04
CA ARG A 157 -6.33 1.82 -16.79
C ARG A 157 -6.79 2.55 -18.06
N VAL A 158 -6.33 2.10 -19.22
CA VAL A 158 -6.56 2.78 -20.49
C VAL A 158 -7.65 2.07 -21.30
N GLU A 159 -8.48 2.85 -21.99
CA GLU A 159 -9.48 2.33 -22.91
C GLU A 159 -8.82 1.81 -24.20
N THR A 160 -9.30 0.67 -24.71
CA THR A 160 -8.80 0.03 -25.94
C THR A 160 -8.73 0.98 -27.14
N LYS A 161 -9.72 1.87 -27.32
CA LYS A 161 -9.78 2.79 -28.46
C LYS A 161 -8.68 3.84 -28.41
N TYR A 162 -8.49 4.47 -27.24
CA TYR A 162 -7.40 5.41 -27.01
C TYR A 162 -6.04 4.72 -27.18
N ALA A 163 -5.90 3.50 -26.64
CA ALA A 163 -4.66 2.75 -26.79
C ALA A 163 -4.37 2.47 -28.28
N THR A 164 -5.39 2.09 -29.03
CA THR A 164 -5.27 1.81 -30.47
C THR A 164 -4.92 3.07 -31.26
N SER A 165 -5.51 4.23 -30.97
CA SER A 165 -5.20 5.49 -31.68
C SER A 165 -3.75 5.93 -31.49
N ILE A 166 -3.15 5.62 -30.34
CA ILE A 166 -1.75 5.95 -30.06
C ILE A 166 -0.80 4.92 -30.69
N LEU A 167 -1.15 3.63 -30.69
CA LEU A 167 -0.30 2.55 -31.20
C LEU A 167 -0.32 2.38 -32.72
N ALA A 168 -1.44 2.69 -33.36
CA ALA A 168 -1.61 2.55 -34.80
C ALA A 168 -0.54 3.29 -35.64
N PRO A 169 -0.09 4.51 -35.28
CA PRO A 169 0.98 5.21 -36.00
C PRO A 169 2.41 4.83 -35.55
N THR A 170 2.61 3.99 -34.54
CA THR A 170 3.92 3.79 -33.89
C THR A 170 4.90 2.92 -34.69
N SER A 171 4.43 1.99 -35.52
CA SER A 171 5.30 1.08 -36.29
C SER A 171 4.56 0.39 -37.44
N ALA A 172 5.27 0.07 -38.52
CA ALA A 172 4.78 -0.78 -39.61
C ALA A 172 4.41 -2.22 -39.21
N LEU A 173 5.00 -2.76 -38.15
CA LEU A 173 5.02 -4.19 -37.85
C LEU A 173 4.10 -4.49 -36.66
N PRO A 174 2.90 -5.06 -36.85
CA PRO A 174 1.97 -5.31 -35.75
C PRO A 174 2.54 -6.25 -34.68
N TYR A 175 3.40 -7.20 -35.06
CA TYR A 175 3.99 -8.16 -34.11
C TYR A 175 5.01 -7.51 -33.17
N THR A 176 5.76 -6.48 -33.61
CA THR A 176 6.71 -5.77 -32.73
C THR A 176 5.98 -4.85 -31.77
N ILE A 177 4.87 -4.23 -32.19
CA ILE A 177 3.97 -3.48 -31.32
C ILE A 177 3.41 -4.41 -30.23
N LEU A 178 2.96 -5.60 -30.62
CA LEU A 178 2.43 -6.60 -29.69
C LEU A 178 3.48 -7.02 -28.66
N GLU A 179 4.70 -7.34 -29.09
CA GLU A 179 5.77 -7.76 -28.18
C GLU A 179 6.13 -6.66 -27.17
N ALA A 180 6.28 -5.41 -27.63
CA ALA A 180 6.56 -4.28 -26.75
C ALA A 180 5.41 -4.01 -25.76
N LEU A 181 4.15 -4.18 -26.21
CA LEU A 181 2.96 -4.02 -25.36
C LEU A 181 2.89 -5.11 -24.29
N ILE A 182 3.22 -6.36 -24.66
CA ILE A 182 3.33 -7.49 -23.75
C ILE A 182 4.42 -7.25 -22.72
N GLN A 183 5.61 -6.80 -23.14
CA GLN A 183 6.72 -6.50 -22.23
C GLN A 183 6.37 -5.40 -21.21
N GLY A 184 5.72 -4.32 -21.66
CA GLY A 184 5.22 -3.27 -20.78
C GLY A 184 4.17 -3.79 -19.78
N SER A 185 3.28 -4.65 -20.25
CA SER A 185 2.25 -5.28 -19.42
C SER A 185 2.84 -6.24 -18.37
N TYR A 186 3.88 -7.01 -18.72
CA TYR A 186 4.63 -7.83 -17.76
C TYR A 186 5.27 -6.99 -16.66
N ASN A 187 5.90 -5.86 -17.01
CA ASN A 187 6.45 -4.94 -16.01
C ASN A 187 5.37 -4.42 -15.06
N ARG A 188 4.17 -4.10 -15.58
CA ARG A 188 3.02 -3.68 -14.77
C ARG A 188 2.54 -4.79 -13.85
N LEU A 189 2.40 -6.02 -14.34
CA LEU A 189 2.02 -7.17 -13.53
C LEU A 189 3.06 -7.40 -12.42
N SER A 190 4.36 -7.37 -12.75
CA SER A 190 5.42 -7.50 -11.75
C SER A 190 5.33 -6.44 -10.65
N GLN A 191 5.04 -5.16 -10.99
CA GLN A 191 4.81 -4.11 -9.99
C GLN A 191 3.59 -4.37 -9.08
N LEU A 192 2.56 -5.05 -9.59
CA LEU A 192 1.35 -5.36 -8.82
C LEU A 192 1.54 -6.58 -7.92
N TYR A 193 2.23 -7.63 -8.41
CA TYR A 193 2.41 -8.88 -7.68
C TYR A 193 3.58 -8.84 -6.68
N THR A 194 4.66 -8.12 -6.97
CA THR A 194 5.84 -8.08 -6.08
C THR A 194 5.51 -7.66 -4.64
N PRO A 195 4.72 -6.60 -4.38
CA PRO A 195 4.33 -6.25 -3.02
C PRO A 195 3.44 -7.30 -2.34
N LEU A 196 2.59 -7.99 -3.11
CA LEU A 196 1.72 -9.05 -2.58
C LEU A 196 2.54 -10.27 -2.17
N ASP A 197 3.51 -10.68 -2.98
CA ASP A 197 4.44 -11.76 -2.64
C ASP A 197 5.26 -11.41 -1.38
N GLN A 198 5.74 -10.17 -1.27
CA GLN A 198 6.45 -9.70 -0.07
C GLN A 198 5.55 -9.69 1.16
N ASN A 199 4.28 -9.32 1.04
CA ASN A 199 3.33 -9.39 2.15
C ASN A 199 3.11 -10.83 2.62
N VAL A 200 2.90 -11.78 1.71
CA VAL A 200 2.76 -13.20 2.07
C VAL A 200 4.00 -13.73 2.78
N ILE A 201 5.20 -13.43 2.25
CA ILE A 201 6.47 -13.81 2.90
C ILE A 201 6.57 -13.18 4.30
N SER A 202 6.22 -11.90 4.44
CA SER A 202 6.23 -11.20 5.73
C SER A 202 5.27 -11.83 6.73
N THR A 203 4.04 -12.16 6.32
CA THR A 203 3.04 -12.83 7.16
C THR A 203 3.51 -14.23 7.58
N ILE A 204 4.18 -14.98 6.70
CA ILE A 204 4.80 -16.28 7.04
C ILE A 204 5.95 -16.10 8.04
N GLN A 205 6.79 -15.08 7.88
CA GLN A 205 7.86 -14.78 8.83
C GLN A 205 7.29 -14.40 10.21
N ILE A 206 6.26 -13.56 10.23
CA ILE A 206 5.50 -13.22 11.45
C ILE A 206 4.96 -14.49 12.10
N LYS A 207 4.31 -15.39 11.34
CA LYS A 207 3.84 -16.68 11.85
C LYS A 207 4.95 -17.44 12.56
N ASN A 208 6.11 -17.59 11.91
CA ASN A 208 7.25 -18.32 12.48
C ASN A 208 7.82 -17.64 13.72
N THR A 209 7.97 -16.32 13.72
CA THR A 209 8.48 -15.56 14.86
C THR A 209 7.55 -15.66 16.05
N TYR A 210 6.25 -15.41 15.87
CA TYR A 210 5.28 -15.47 16.96
C TYR A 210 5.05 -16.91 17.45
N LEU A 211 5.04 -17.90 16.55
CA LEU A 211 4.93 -19.31 16.95
C LEU A 211 6.13 -19.73 17.80
N THR A 212 7.34 -19.33 17.41
CA THR A 212 8.55 -19.58 18.20
C THR A 212 8.49 -18.86 19.55
N ALA A 213 8.10 -17.59 19.58
CA ALA A 213 7.98 -16.81 20.82
C ALA A 213 6.95 -17.42 21.78
N HIS A 214 5.78 -17.82 21.27
CA HIS A 214 4.76 -18.47 22.06
C HIS A 214 5.18 -19.86 22.54
N LEU A 215 5.90 -20.65 21.73
CA LEU A 215 6.46 -21.93 22.18
C LEU A 215 7.47 -21.74 23.31
N THR A 216 8.34 -20.73 23.22
CA THR A 216 9.28 -20.41 24.30
C THR A 216 8.54 -20.01 25.58
N ALA A 217 7.58 -19.08 25.48
CA ALA A 217 6.78 -18.64 26.63
C ALA A 217 5.96 -19.78 27.23
N LEU A 218 5.46 -20.72 26.40
CA LEU A 218 4.78 -21.93 26.85
C LEU A 218 5.74 -22.84 27.63
N GLY A 219 6.97 -23.01 27.15
CA GLY A 219 8.00 -23.77 27.87
C GLY A 219 8.34 -23.17 29.23
N GLU A 220 8.45 -21.84 29.31
CA GLU A 220 8.63 -21.11 30.58
C GLU A 220 7.42 -21.30 31.51
N TYR A 221 6.20 -21.18 30.98
CA TYR A 221 4.98 -21.39 31.74
C TYR A 221 4.88 -22.82 32.30
N ILE A 222 5.14 -23.84 31.49
CA ILE A 222 5.15 -25.25 31.92
C ILE A 222 6.18 -25.44 33.04
N THR A 223 7.37 -24.85 32.92
CA THR A 223 8.40 -24.93 33.96
C THR A 223 7.93 -24.31 35.27
N SER A 224 7.25 -23.16 35.21
CA SER A 224 6.66 -22.52 36.39
C SER A 224 5.59 -23.40 37.04
N VAL A 225 4.66 -23.94 36.25
CA VAL A 225 3.59 -24.81 36.75
C VAL A 225 4.15 -26.06 37.40
N ILE A 226 5.18 -26.68 36.80
CA ILE A 226 5.85 -27.86 37.39
C ILE A 226 6.47 -27.49 38.74
N ASN A 227 7.16 -26.35 38.85
CA ASN A 227 7.76 -25.92 40.10
C ASN A 227 6.69 -25.67 41.18
N ASP A 228 5.61 -24.97 40.83
CA ASP A 228 4.51 -24.70 41.75
C ASP A 228 3.85 -26.00 42.25
N LEU A 229 3.67 -26.98 41.36
CA LEU A 229 3.11 -28.29 41.69
C LEU A 229 4.05 -29.12 42.58
N ILE A 230 5.37 -29.03 42.37
CA ILE A 230 6.36 -29.65 43.27
C ILE A 230 6.28 -29.04 44.66
N PHE A 231 6.19 -27.70 44.77
CA PHE A 231 6.06 -27.04 46.06
C PHE A 231 4.75 -27.40 46.75
N ASP A 232 3.63 -27.49 46.03
CA ASP A 232 2.34 -27.89 46.60
C ASP A 232 2.38 -29.30 47.19
N VAL A 233 3.01 -30.25 46.48
CA VAL A 233 3.23 -31.63 46.98
C VAL A 233 4.09 -31.65 48.24
N GLN A 234 5.14 -30.82 48.30
CA GLN A 234 5.98 -30.69 49.48
C GLN A 234 5.17 -30.16 50.67
N TYR A 235 4.41 -29.08 50.48
CA TYR A 235 3.56 -28.51 51.53
C TYR A 235 2.48 -29.48 52.01
N PHE A 236 1.88 -30.25 51.09
CA PHE A 236 0.93 -31.29 51.45
C PHE A 236 1.57 -32.37 52.32
N THR A 237 2.77 -32.82 51.94
CA THR A 237 3.53 -33.85 52.68
C THR A 237 3.89 -33.36 54.10
N GLU A 238 4.39 -32.14 54.23
CA GLU A 238 4.70 -31.53 55.52
C GLU A 238 3.46 -31.40 56.41
N ARG A 239 2.32 -31.02 55.83
CA ARG A 239 1.05 -30.93 56.57
C ARG A 239 0.57 -32.31 57.04
N LEU A 240 0.70 -33.33 56.19
CA LEU A 240 0.34 -34.70 56.52
C LEU A 240 1.22 -35.25 57.65
N GLU A 241 2.53 -35.05 57.54
CA GLU A 241 3.50 -35.45 58.56
C GLU A 241 3.19 -34.79 59.91
N ASN A 242 2.94 -33.48 59.92
CA ASN A 242 2.56 -32.75 61.15
C ASN A 242 1.26 -33.29 61.77
N TYR A 243 0.26 -33.61 60.94
CA TYR A 243 -1.00 -34.19 61.40
C TYR A 243 -0.77 -35.56 62.04
N VAL A 244 -0.05 -36.45 61.36
CA VAL A 244 0.28 -37.79 61.85
C VAL A 244 1.11 -37.72 63.12
N ASN A 245 2.16 -36.90 63.17
CA ASN A 245 2.99 -36.75 64.36
C ASN A 245 2.17 -36.28 65.57
N THR A 246 1.32 -35.27 65.40
CA THR A 246 0.45 -34.77 66.48
C THR A 246 -0.50 -35.86 66.98
N ALA A 247 -1.15 -36.59 66.06
CA ALA A 247 -2.03 -37.69 66.39
C ALA A 247 -1.33 -38.82 67.14
N LEU A 248 -0.16 -39.24 66.66
CA LEU A 248 0.62 -40.32 67.27
C LEU A 248 1.15 -39.94 68.65
N THR A 249 1.60 -38.69 68.85
CA THR A 249 2.04 -38.21 70.16
C THR A 249 0.90 -38.30 71.18
N VAL A 250 -0.31 -37.85 70.84
CA VAL A 250 -1.47 -37.92 71.74
C VAL A 250 -1.85 -39.37 72.06
N ILE A 251 -1.82 -40.27 71.07
CA ILE A 251 -2.11 -41.68 71.29
C ILE A 251 -1.04 -42.31 72.19
N LEU A 252 0.24 -42.03 71.92
CA LEU A 252 1.37 -42.54 72.70
C LEU A 252 1.28 -42.11 74.17
N GLU A 253 1.04 -40.82 74.43
CA GLU A 253 0.87 -40.29 75.79
C GLU A 253 -0.25 -41.00 76.55
N ARG A 254 -1.39 -41.24 75.89
CA ARG A 254 -2.52 -41.97 76.48
C ARG A 254 -2.19 -43.45 76.73
N LEU A 255 -1.44 -44.07 75.83
CA LEU A 255 -1.02 -45.47 75.96
C LEU A 255 -0.02 -45.65 77.11
N THR A 256 0.92 -44.70 77.27
CA THR A 256 1.85 -44.66 78.39
C THR A 256 1.11 -44.48 79.71
N ALA A 257 0.15 -43.56 79.80
CA ALA A 257 -0.68 -43.40 81.00
C ALA A 257 -1.42 -44.69 81.37
N ARG A 258 -1.94 -45.43 80.38
CA ARG A 258 -2.63 -46.71 80.63
C ARG A 258 -1.68 -47.84 81.01
N LEU A 259 -0.42 -47.81 80.56
CA LEU A 259 0.61 -48.72 81.03
C LEU A 259 0.93 -48.45 82.51
N ASP A 260 1.10 -47.19 82.90
CA ASP A 260 1.33 -46.80 84.29
C ASP A 260 0.16 -47.22 85.20
N ASP A 261 -1.09 -47.07 84.72
CA ASP A 261 -2.28 -47.54 85.43
C ASP A 261 -2.27 -49.06 85.61
N LEU A 262 -1.86 -49.82 84.58
CA LEU A 262 -1.78 -51.27 84.63
C LEU A 262 -0.76 -51.73 85.69
N GLU A 263 0.45 -51.14 85.68
CA GLU A 263 1.51 -51.43 86.64
C GLU A 263 1.08 -51.07 88.08
N ALA A 264 0.37 -49.95 88.26
CA ALA A 264 -0.17 -49.55 89.55
C ALA A 264 -1.24 -50.50 90.07
N VAL A 265 -2.15 -50.97 89.20
CA VAL A 265 -3.21 -51.93 89.55
C VAL A 265 -2.61 -53.29 89.92
N GLU A 266 -1.62 -53.77 89.16
CA GLU A 266 -0.88 -54.99 89.50
C GLU A 266 -0.16 -54.88 90.85
N SER A 267 0.56 -53.77 91.08
CA SER A 267 1.28 -53.55 92.34
C SER A 267 0.35 -53.52 93.55
N ARG A 268 -0.82 -52.89 93.44
CA ARG A 268 -1.82 -52.83 94.52
C ARG A 268 -2.43 -54.19 94.83
N HIS A 269 -2.72 -55.00 93.81
CA HIS A 269 -3.22 -56.36 94.03
C HIS A 269 -2.16 -57.25 94.70
N ASN A 270 -0.89 -57.12 94.32
CA ASN A 270 0.18 -57.96 94.85
C ASN A 270 0.72 -57.49 96.23
N THR A 271 0.33 -56.30 96.69
CA THR A 271 0.73 -55.75 97.99
C THR A 271 -0.35 -56.05 99.03
N THR A 272 0.03 -56.67 100.14
CA THR A 272 -0.86 -56.96 101.26
C THR A 272 -0.86 -55.84 102.28
N ASP A 273 -2.05 -55.50 102.78
CA ASP A 273 -2.21 -54.57 103.89
C ASP A 273 -1.68 -55.22 105.18
N PRO A 274 -0.69 -54.60 105.86
CA PRO A 274 -0.11 -55.14 107.09
C PRO A 274 -1.08 -55.23 108.26
N THR A 275 -2.23 -54.56 108.17
CA THR A 275 -3.26 -54.50 109.22
C THR A 275 -4.34 -55.56 109.06
N THR A 276 -4.65 -55.97 107.83
CA THR A 276 -5.73 -56.93 107.52
C THR A 276 -5.22 -58.25 106.96
N GLY A 277 -3.97 -58.31 106.48
CA GLY A 277 -3.37 -59.49 105.86
C GLY A 277 -3.93 -59.84 104.48
N ALA A 278 -4.85 -59.03 103.96
CA ALA A 278 -5.45 -59.17 102.63
C ALA A 278 -4.77 -58.23 101.63
N PRO A 279 -4.82 -58.53 100.32
CA PRO A 279 -4.42 -57.60 99.25
C PRO A 279 -5.05 -56.21 99.39
N LEU A 280 -4.35 -55.14 98.97
CA LEU A 280 -4.92 -53.78 98.93
C LEU A 280 -6.06 -53.63 97.90
N LEU A 281 -6.18 -54.60 96.97
CA LEU A 281 -7.23 -54.66 95.97
C LEU A 281 -7.78 -56.10 95.93
N ASP A 282 -9.10 -56.27 96.02
CA ASP A 282 -9.72 -57.60 95.89
C ASP A 282 -9.78 -58.09 94.43
N ASP A 283 -9.96 -59.40 94.25
CA ASP A 283 -9.93 -60.07 92.94
C ASP A 283 -11.00 -59.54 91.97
N GLU A 284 -12.19 -59.18 92.49
CA GLU A 284 -13.32 -58.70 91.67
C GLU A 284 -13.07 -57.28 91.15
N THR A 285 -12.58 -56.39 92.03
CA THR A 285 -12.17 -55.03 91.68
C THR A 285 -10.97 -55.05 90.73
N TYR A 286 -10.02 -55.96 90.94
CA TYR A 286 -8.87 -56.14 90.07
C TYR A 286 -9.30 -56.54 88.65
N ALA A 287 -10.18 -57.53 88.53
CA ALA A 287 -10.73 -57.95 87.24
C ALA A 287 -11.51 -56.83 86.53
N SER A 288 -12.29 -56.03 87.28
CA SER A 288 -13.02 -54.90 86.73
C SER A 288 -12.09 -53.80 86.20
N MET A 289 -11.04 -53.45 86.95
CA MET A 289 -10.08 -52.43 86.53
C MET A 289 -9.27 -52.87 85.31
N LEU A 290 -8.87 -54.14 85.24
CA LEU A 290 -8.21 -54.70 84.05
C LEU A 290 -9.12 -54.65 82.82
N ALA A 291 -10.41 -54.95 82.98
CA ALA A 291 -11.37 -54.87 81.88
C ALA A 291 -11.56 -53.44 81.36
N GLU A 292 -11.56 -52.44 82.26
CA GLU A 292 -11.63 -51.02 81.90
C GLU A 292 -10.39 -50.57 81.12
N ILE A 293 -9.19 -50.89 81.62
CA ILE A 293 -7.92 -50.58 80.93
C ILE A 293 -7.88 -51.24 79.55
N TYR A 294 -8.32 -52.50 79.45
CA TYR A 294 -8.38 -53.21 78.18
C TYR A 294 -9.34 -52.56 77.18
N ALA A 295 -10.52 -52.13 77.63
CA ALA A 295 -11.51 -51.44 76.81
C ALA A 295 -10.97 -50.09 76.30
N ASP A 296 -10.27 -49.34 77.14
CA ASP A 296 -9.63 -48.07 76.76
C ASP A 296 -8.51 -48.29 75.72
N VAL A 297 -7.68 -49.32 75.88
CA VAL A 297 -6.65 -49.67 74.89
C VAL A 297 -7.29 -50.05 73.55
N GLN A 298 -8.38 -50.81 73.54
CA GLN A 298 -9.14 -51.08 72.31
C GLN A 298 -9.68 -49.79 71.68
N ALA A 299 -10.22 -48.87 72.47
CA ALA A 299 -10.71 -47.58 71.97
C ALA A 299 -9.58 -46.74 71.34
N LEU A 300 -8.38 -46.74 71.93
CA LEU A 300 -7.19 -46.12 71.36
C LEU A 300 -6.77 -46.78 70.05
N GLN A 301 -6.80 -48.12 69.96
CA GLN A 301 -6.49 -48.84 68.73
C GLN A 301 -7.49 -48.50 67.61
N ASN A 302 -8.78 -48.39 67.93
CA ASN A 302 -9.80 -47.97 66.98
C ASN A 302 -9.56 -46.53 66.50
N THR A 303 -9.19 -45.63 67.41
CA THR A 303 -8.83 -44.25 67.08
C THR A 303 -7.63 -44.19 66.14
N PHE A 304 -6.58 -44.98 66.40
CA PHE A 304 -5.43 -45.10 65.52
C PHE A 304 -5.81 -45.58 64.11
N ASN A 305 -6.66 -46.61 64.01
CA ASN A 305 -7.13 -47.12 62.73
C ASN A 305 -7.96 -46.08 61.96
N GLN A 306 -8.79 -45.28 62.64
CA GLN A 306 -9.54 -44.18 62.04
C GLN A 306 -8.61 -43.12 61.46
N ILE A 307 -7.57 -42.73 62.20
CA ILE A 307 -6.57 -41.75 61.73
C ILE A 307 -5.84 -42.29 60.50
N LYS A 308 -5.48 -43.57 60.47
CA LYS A 308 -4.88 -44.20 59.30
C LYS A 308 -5.80 -44.10 58.07
N THR A 309 -7.07 -44.44 58.21
CA THR A 309 -8.04 -44.33 57.12
C THR A 309 -8.24 -42.88 56.67
N GLU A 310 -8.25 -41.92 57.59
CA GLU A 310 -8.35 -40.50 57.26
C GLU A 310 -7.13 -40.02 56.46
N VAL A 311 -5.93 -40.42 56.86
CA VAL A 311 -4.68 -40.14 56.12
C VAL A 311 -4.72 -40.74 54.72
N ASP A 312 -5.15 -42.00 54.57
CA ASP A 312 -5.28 -42.66 53.26
C ASP A 312 -6.27 -41.89 52.35
N ASN A 313 -7.40 -41.44 52.91
CA ASN A 313 -8.38 -40.64 52.18
C ASN A 313 -7.82 -39.28 51.76
N LEU A 314 -7.13 -38.57 52.66
CA LEU A 314 -6.50 -37.27 52.36
C LEU A 314 -5.48 -37.38 51.22
N ILE A 315 -4.69 -38.46 51.21
CA ILE A 315 -3.74 -38.75 50.13
C ILE A 315 -4.50 -38.99 48.82
N SER A 316 -5.52 -39.85 48.83
CA SER A 316 -6.31 -40.17 47.64
C SER A 316 -7.00 -38.94 47.04
N ASP A 317 -7.62 -38.11 47.88
CA ASP A 317 -8.30 -36.89 47.46
C ASP A 317 -7.32 -35.88 46.85
N TYR A 318 -6.13 -35.75 47.43
CA TYR A 318 -5.08 -34.88 46.91
C TYR A 318 -4.62 -35.33 45.51
N PHE A 319 -4.31 -36.62 45.32
CA PHE A 319 -3.90 -37.14 44.01
C PHE A 319 -5.00 -37.02 42.96
N SER A 320 -6.27 -37.24 43.33
CA SER A 320 -7.39 -37.05 42.39
C SER A 320 -7.52 -35.61 41.93
N ASN A 321 -7.29 -34.64 42.81
CA ASN A 321 -7.31 -33.22 42.44
C ASN A 321 -6.11 -32.85 41.56
N LEU A 322 -4.94 -33.41 41.84
CA LEU A 322 -3.72 -33.20 41.07
C LEU A 322 -3.86 -33.71 39.62
N ASP A 323 -4.49 -34.87 39.43
CA ASP A 323 -4.80 -35.41 38.09
C ASP A 323 -5.77 -34.50 37.31
N ASN A 324 -6.76 -33.91 37.98
CA ASN A 324 -7.69 -32.97 37.35
C ASN A 324 -6.97 -31.69 36.89
N VAL A 325 -6.13 -31.11 37.75
CA VAL A 325 -5.33 -29.92 37.41
C VAL A 325 -4.40 -30.19 36.22
N LEU A 326 -3.76 -31.36 36.19
CA LEU A 326 -2.93 -31.78 35.06
C LEU A 326 -3.71 -31.79 33.73
N ASN A 327 -4.89 -32.40 33.73
CA ASN A 327 -5.75 -32.50 32.53
C ASN A 327 -6.25 -31.13 32.06
N ASP A 328 -6.61 -30.25 33.00
CA ASP A 328 -7.02 -28.88 32.69
C ASP A 328 -5.87 -28.07 32.08
N CYS A 329 -4.65 -28.18 32.62
CA CYS A 329 -3.46 -27.55 32.06
C CYS A 329 -3.17 -28.04 30.63
N VAL A 330 -3.20 -29.35 30.38
CA VAL A 330 -2.99 -29.93 29.04
C VAL A 330 -4.05 -29.40 28.06
N THR A 331 -5.31 -29.38 28.47
CA THR A 331 -6.43 -28.92 27.64
C THR A 331 -6.29 -27.43 27.29
N LEU A 332 -5.92 -26.59 28.26
CA LEU A 332 -5.71 -25.17 28.06
C LEU A 332 -4.59 -24.90 27.04
N VAL A 333 -3.46 -25.61 27.16
CA VAL A 333 -2.32 -25.50 26.23
C VAL A 333 -2.71 -25.90 24.81
N ILE A 334 -3.39 -27.03 24.63
CA ILE A 334 -3.82 -27.50 23.30
C ILE A 334 -4.80 -26.51 22.66
N ASN A 335 -5.79 -26.03 23.41
CA ASN A 335 -6.77 -25.08 22.91
C ASN A 335 -6.13 -23.75 22.48
N TYR A 336 -5.17 -23.27 23.26
CA TYR A 336 -4.41 -22.07 22.92
C TYR A 336 -3.64 -22.22 21.59
N LEU A 337 -2.92 -23.33 21.41
CA LEU A 337 -2.16 -23.59 20.18
C LEU A 337 -3.09 -23.69 18.95
N ASN A 338 -4.23 -24.38 19.08
CA ASN A 338 -5.21 -24.50 18.00
C ASN A 338 -5.82 -23.15 17.60
N LEU A 339 -6.16 -22.30 18.57
CA LEU A 339 -6.69 -20.96 18.31
C LEU A 339 -5.68 -20.06 17.58
N TYR A 340 -4.41 -20.11 18.03
CA TYR A 340 -3.33 -19.38 17.37
C TYR A 340 -3.16 -19.81 15.91
N GLU A 341 -3.08 -21.12 15.66
CA GLU A 341 -2.94 -21.66 14.31
C GLU A 341 -4.12 -21.27 13.40
N SER A 342 -5.35 -21.38 13.91
CA SER A 342 -6.57 -21.02 13.18
C SER A 342 -6.58 -19.55 12.75
N ASN A 343 -6.21 -18.63 13.63
CA ASN A 343 -6.16 -17.20 13.33
C ASN A 343 -5.14 -16.87 12.24
N ILE A 344 -3.93 -17.45 12.33
CA ILE A 344 -2.90 -17.21 11.33
C ILE A 344 -3.30 -17.80 9.97
N ASN A 345 -3.84 -19.02 9.95
CA ASN A 345 -4.30 -19.64 8.70
C ASN A 345 -5.42 -18.81 8.04
N THR A 346 -6.27 -18.17 8.83
CA THR A 346 -7.30 -17.24 8.33
C THR A 346 -6.68 -16.02 7.63
N LEU A 347 -5.64 -15.41 8.22
CA LEU A 347 -4.93 -14.28 7.60
C LEU A 347 -4.28 -14.69 6.27
N ILE A 348 -3.57 -15.82 6.25
CA ILE A 348 -2.94 -16.35 5.03
C ILE A 348 -4.00 -16.61 3.94
N ASN A 349 -5.12 -17.23 4.30
CA ASN A 349 -6.19 -17.52 3.35
C ASN A 349 -6.84 -16.25 2.77
N ASN A 350 -6.94 -15.18 3.56
CA ASN A 350 -7.43 -13.88 3.08
C ASN A 350 -6.48 -13.26 2.05
N GLU A 351 -5.17 -13.31 2.30
CA GLU A 351 -4.15 -12.83 1.35
C GLU A 351 -4.15 -13.64 0.05
N VAL A 352 -4.19 -14.98 0.14
CA VAL A 352 -4.28 -15.88 -1.02
C VAL A 352 -5.55 -15.62 -1.82
N SER A 353 -6.68 -15.39 -1.15
CA SER A 353 -7.95 -15.08 -1.80
C SER A 353 -7.89 -13.74 -2.54
N ALA A 354 -7.24 -12.73 -1.95
CA ALA A 354 -7.03 -11.43 -2.61
C ALA A 354 -6.17 -11.57 -3.87
N ILE A 355 -5.13 -12.41 -3.85
CA ILE A 355 -4.28 -12.71 -5.01
C ILE A 355 -5.08 -13.43 -6.11
N ASN A 356 -5.83 -14.47 -5.74
CA ASN A 356 -6.63 -15.26 -6.68
C ASN A 356 -7.80 -14.45 -7.28
N GLY A 357 -8.28 -13.43 -6.57
CA GLY A 357 -9.33 -12.52 -7.04
C GLY A 357 -8.88 -11.51 -8.10
N LEU A 358 -7.59 -11.42 -8.43
CA LEU A 358 -7.08 -10.49 -9.44
C LEU A 358 -7.40 -10.98 -10.86
N THR A 359 -8.39 -10.36 -11.52
CA THR A 359 -8.73 -10.58 -12.94
C THR A 359 -7.82 -9.85 -13.92
N ILE A 360 -6.88 -9.04 -13.41
CA ILE A 360 -6.03 -8.15 -14.19
C ILE A 360 -5.26 -8.88 -15.31
N PRO A 361 -4.70 -10.10 -15.12
CA PRO A 361 -4.01 -10.81 -16.20
C PRO A 361 -4.93 -11.20 -17.37
N SER A 362 -6.15 -11.67 -17.09
CA SER A 362 -7.12 -12.03 -18.15
C SER A 362 -7.61 -10.78 -18.89
N ASP A 363 -7.86 -9.69 -18.15
CA ASP A 363 -8.36 -8.44 -18.71
C ASP A 363 -7.30 -7.78 -19.61
N ILE A 364 -6.03 -7.74 -19.18
CA ILE A 364 -4.91 -7.26 -19.98
C ILE A 364 -4.74 -8.11 -21.24
N LYS A 365 -4.77 -9.44 -21.12
CA LYS A 365 -4.65 -10.33 -22.29
C LYS A 365 -5.75 -10.09 -23.31
N SER A 366 -7.00 -9.93 -22.85
CA SER A 366 -8.15 -9.63 -23.71
C SER A 366 -7.98 -8.27 -24.41
N LYS A 367 -7.60 -7.22 -23.68
CA LYS A 367 -7.35 -5.88 -24.24
C LYS A 367 -6.22 -5.89 -25.28
N ILE A 368 -5.11 -6.57 -25.00
CA ILE A 368 -3.99 -6.70 -25.96
C ILE A 368 -4.46 -7.36 -27.26
N ALA A 369 -5.22 -8.45 -27.16
CA ALA A 369 -5.75 -9.15 -28.33
C ALA A 369 -6.72 -8.24 -29.13
N GLU A 370 -7.60 -7.51 -28.45
CA GLU A 370 -8.51 -6.57 -29.10
C GLU A 370 -7.76 -5.43 -29.82
N ILE A 371 -6.74 -4.85 -29.18
CA ILE A 371 -5.89 -3.80 -29.78
C ILE A 371 -5.16 -4.34 -31.02
N TYR A 372 -4.59 -5.54 -30.93
CA TYR A 372 -3.88 -6.17 -32.03
C TYR A 372 -4.80 -6.38 -33.24
N GLU A 373 -6.00 -6.92 -33.02
CA GLU A 373 -6.98 -7.12 -34.09
C GLU A 373 -7.49 -5.79 -34.67
N ARG A 374 -7.68 -4.75 -33.83
CA ARG A 374 -8.04 -3.41 -34.32
C ARG A 374 -6.94 -2.80 -35.19
N ILE A 375 -5.66 -2.89 -34.79
CA ILE A 375 -4.53 -2.38 -35.59
C ILE A 375 -4.44 -3.14 -36.91
N ARG A 376 -4.61 -4.46 -36.89
CA ARG A 376 -4.69 -5.28 -38.12
C ARG A 376 -5.86 -4.86 -39.01
N ALA A 377 -7.04 -4.66 -38.45
CA ALA A 377 -8.22 -4.22 -39.18
C ALA A 377 -8.00 -2.84 -39.83
N TYR A 378 -7.51 -1.84 -39.09
CA TYR A 378 -7.18 -0.51 -39.63
C TYR A 378 -6.19 -0.56 -40.80
N ARG A 379 -5.27 -1.54 -40.79
CA ARG A 379 -4.28 -1.76 -41.86
C ARG A 379 -4.78 -2.65 -43.01
N GLY A 380 -5.80 -3.45 -42.77
CA GLY A 380 -6.49 -4.27 -43.79
C GLY A 380 -7.56 -3.53 -44.58
N CYS A 381 -7.90 -2.30 -44.19
CA CYS A 381 -8.84 -1.42 -44.90
C CYS A 381 -8.19 -0.80 -46.15
N GLY A 382 -7.80 -1.60 -47.15
CA GLY A 382 -7.42 -1.08 -48.47
C GLY A 382 -6.15 -1.69 -49.03
N PHE A 383 -6.26 -2.89 -49.59
CA PHE A 383 -5.99 -3.17 -51.00
C PHE A 383 -6.70 -4.49 -51.30
N ASP A 384 -7.74 -4.44 -52.13
CA ASP A 384 -8.19 -5.62 -52.87
C ASP A 384 -7.14 -5.88 -53.94
N TYR A 385 -6.53 -7.07 -53.92
CA TYR A 385 -5.60 -7.52 -54.96
C TYR A 385 -6.29 -8.50 -55.91
N SER A 386 -7.63 -8.43 -56.04
CA SER A 386 -8.39 -9.06 -57.12
C SER A 386 -8.08 -8.46 -58.49
#